data_AF-A0A0F0HD69-F1
#
_entry.id   AF-A0A0F0HD69-F1
#
_cell.length_a   1.000
_cell.length_b   1.000
_cell.length_c   1.000
_cell.angle_alpha   90.00
_cell.angle_beta   90.00
_cell.angle_gamma   90.00
#
_symmetry.space_group_name_H-M   'P 1'
#
loop_
_entity.id
_entity.type
_entity.pdbx_description
1 polymer ?
#
loop_
_entity_poly.entity_id
_entity_poly.type
_entity_poly.pdbx_seq_one_letter_code
_entity_poly.pdbx_strand_id
1 'polypeptide(L)'
;MSKPIAAGEGLVHAEYHTFLVSDAGAFMSVPRATTNGLVVTTPGVAFIRTGIHTGNVWIRGEVHREAPAIDVGAWEEVVEISLEATTEGHVVVSGLGSDGPENVPST
;
A
#
# COMPACT_ATOMS: atom_id res chain seq x y z
N MET A 1 -8.02 -5.72 -20.32
CA MET A 1 -7.05 -5.33 -19.27
C MET A 1 -6.56 -3.92 -19.58
N SER A 2 -6.78 -2.94 -18.70
CA SER A 2 -6.19 -1.61 -18.87
C SER A 2 -4.68 -1.72 -18.63
N LYS A 3 -3.86 -1.14 -19.52
CA LYS A 3 -2.42 -1.12 -19.30
C LYS A 3 -2.09 -0.12 -18.17
N PRO A 4 -1.16 -0.45 -17.25
CA PRO A 4 -0.72 0.52 -16.26
C PRO A 4 -0.07 1.72 -16.94
N ILE A 5 -0.29 2.91 -16.39
CA ILE A 5 0.38 4.15 -16.82
C ILE A 5 1.72 4.36 -16.13
N ALA A 6 1.91 3.71 -14.98
CA ALA A 6 3.18 3.58 -14.29
C ALA A 6 3.20 2.25 -13.53
N ALA A 7 4.35 1.60 -13.47
CA ALA A 7 4.54 0.36 -12.73
C ALA A 7 5.98 0.27 -12.25
N GLY A 8 6.19 -0.39 -11.12
CA GLY A 8 7.51 -0.58 -10.56
C GLY A 8 7.51 -1.49 -9.35
N GLU A 9 8.70 -1.84 -8.90
CA GLU A 9 8.91 -2.84 -7.85
C GLU A 9 10.08 -2.46 -6.96
N GLY A 10 10.06 -2.94 -5.72
CA GLY A 10 11.12 -2.67 -4.76
C GLY A 10 10.90 -3.30 -3.41
N LEU A 11 11.84 -3.08 -2.51
CA LEU A 11 11.78 -3.56 -1.13
C LEU A 11 11.26 -2.44 -0.23
N VAL A 12 10.26 -2.74 0.59
CA VAL A 12 9.82 -1.90 1.70
C VAL A 12 10.18 -2.56 3.02
N HIS A 13 10.66 -1.79 3.98
CA HIS A 13 10.94 -2.31 5.32
C HIS A 13 9.65 -2.37 6.13
N ALA A 14 9.20 -3.58 6.46
CA ALA A 14 8.07 -3.79 7.34
C ALA A 14 8.54 -3.86 8.79
N GLU A 15 7.81 -3.21 9.68
CA GLU A 15 7.98 -3.31 11.13
C GLU A 15 6.62 -3.57 11.78
N TYR A 16 6.60 -4.34 12.87
CA TYR A 16 5.36 -4.69 13.58
C TYR A 16 4.29 -5.25 12.63
N HIS A 17 4.71 -6.16 11.75
CA HIS A 17 3.92 -6.75 10.68
C HIS A 17 3.40 -5.78 9.62
N THR A 18 3.88 -4.53 9.56
CA THR A 18 3.20 -3.47 8.82
C THR A 18 4.13 -2.68 7.91
N PHE A 19 3.63 -2.36 6.72
CA PHE A 19 4.07 -1.22 5.92
C PHE A 19 2.84 -0.37 5.52
N LEU A 20 3.06 0.82 4.96
CA LEU A 20 2.03 1.80 4.71
C LEU A 20 1.85 2.09 3.22
N VAL A 21 0.61 2.36 2.83
CA VAL A 21 0.27 3.13 1.63
C VAL A 21 -0.43 4.39 2.12
N SER A 22 0.10 5.57 1.85
CA SER A 22 -0.41 6.82 2.42
C SER A 22 -0.35 7.96 1.44
N ASP A 23 -1.32 8.86 1.52
CA ASP A 23 -1.19 10.20 0.95
C ASP A 23 -0.09 10.96 1.70
N ALA A 24 0.80 11.61 0.95
CA ALA A 24 1.91 12.35 1.52
C ALA A 24 1.40 13.44 2.47
N GLY A 25 2.07 13.57 3.62
CA GLY A 25 1.66 14.50 4.68
C GLY A 25 0.42 14.07 5.49
N ALA A 26 -0.24 12.95 5.16
CA ALA A 26 -1.40 12.49 5.91
C ALA A 26 -1.05 12.19 7.38
N PHE A 27 -1.94 12.60 8.28
CA PHE A 27 -1.74 12.37 9.70
C PHE A 27 -1.99 10.89 10.06
N MET A 28 -0.94 10.22 10.57
CA MET A 28 -1.08 8.86 11.08
C MET A 28 -1.93 8.84 12.36
N SER A 29 -3.15 8.33 12.24
CA SER A 29 -4.00 8.00 13.38
C SER A 29 -3.80 6.54 13.79
N VAL A 30 -4.06 6.22 15.06
CA VAL A 30 -3.97 4.85 15.57
C VAL A 30 -4.99 3.98 14.84
N PRO A 31 -4.57 2.98 14.05
CA PRO A 31 -5.48 2.10 13.34
C PRO A 31 -6.28 1.26 14.35
N ARG A 32 -7.59 1.12 14.11
CA ARG A 32 -8.40 0.09 14.79
C ARG A 32 -8.05 -1.29 14.24
N ALA A 33 -8.52 -2.35 14.89
CA ALA A 33 -8.26 -3.72 14.41
C ALA A 33 -8.75 -3.89 12.95
N THR A 34 -8.02 -4.70 12.17
CA THR A 34 -8.42 -5.06 10.80
C THR A 34 -9.78 -5.74 10.80
N THR A 35 -10.64 -5.38 9.85
CA THR A 35 -11.90 -6.11 9.61
C THR A 35 -11.71 -7.32 8.69
N ASN A 36 -10.66 -7.31 7.86
CA ASN A 36 -10.38 -8.32 6.82
C ASN A 36 -9.07 -9.10 7.05
N GLY A 37 -8.32 -8.82 8.12
CA GLY A 37 -7.04 -9.45 8.43
C GLY A 37 -5.81 -8.89 7.70
N LEU A 38 -5.99 -8.16 6.59
CA LEU A 38 -4.91 -7.75 5.70
C LEU A 38 -4.65 -6.25 5.71
N VAL A 39 -5.69 -5.43 5.77
CA VAL A 39 -5.58 -3.98 5.64
C VAL A 39 -6.45 -3.28 6.67
N VAL A 40 -5.89 -2.29 7.36
CA VAL A 40 -6.66 -1.28 8.09
C VAL A 40 -6.53 0.03 7.34
N THR A 41 -7.64 0.73 7.12
CA THR A 41 -7.59 2.12 6.63
C THR A 41 -7.96 3.10 7.72
N THR A 42 -7.30 4.25 7.68
CA THR A 42 -7.70 5.49 8.33
C THR A 42 -7.70 6.59 7.26
N PRO A 43 -8.23 7.79 7.52
CA PRO A 43 -8.21 8.87 6.52
C PRO A 43 -6.78 9.12 6.00
N GLY A 44 -6.59 8.94 4.69
CA GLY A 44 -5.30 9.14 4.01
C GLY A 44 -4.24 8.06 4.21
N VAL A 45 -4.50 6.98 4.98
CA VAL A 45 -3.49 5.94 5.27
C VAL A 45 -4.10 4.54 5.25
N ALA A 46 -3.45 3.61 4.56
CA ALA A 46 -3.70 2.18 4.61
C ALA A 46 -2.49 1.47 5.26
N PHE A 47 -2.76 0.72 6.31
CA PHE A 47 -1.81 -0.13 7.01
C PHE A 47 -1.92 -1.54 6.43
N ILE A 48 -0.88 -1.98 5.72
CA ILE A 48 -0.84 -3.31 5.08
C ILE A 48 -0.14 -4.29 6.01
N ARG A 49 -0.84 -5.35 6.40
CA ARG A 49 -0.29 -6.42 7.23
C ARG A 49 0.48 -7.44 6.41
N THR A 50 1.52 -7.97 7.01
CA THR A 50 2.45 -8.92 6.41
C THR A 50 2.61 -10.14 7.33
N GLY A 51 2.93 -11.30 6.75
CA GLY A 51 3.14 -12.53 7.50
C GLY A 51 4.42 -12.53 8.35
N ILE A 52 5.36 -11.63 8.06
CA ILE A 52 6.59 -11.46 8.83
C ILE A 52 6.45 -10.34 9.86
N HIS A 53 7.15 -10.44 11.00
CA HIS A 53 7.10 -9.38 12.01
C HIS A 53 7.93 -8.15 11.60
N THR A 54 9.16 -8.37 11.16
CA THR A 54 10.09 -7.31 10.76
C THR A 54 10.97 -7.81 9.61
N GLY A 55 11.24 -6.94 8.64
CA GLY A 55 12.15 -7.23 7.54
C GLY A 55 11.68 -6.64 6.22
N ASN A 56 12.42 -6.93 5.15
CA ASN A 56 12.10 -6.40 3.83
C ASN A 56 11.03 -7.26 3.16
N VAL A 57 10.01 -6.59 2.63
CA VAL A 57 8.96 -7.19 1.81
C VAL A 57 9.12 -6.67 0.39
N TRP A 58 9.15 -7.57 -0.57
CA TRP A 58 9.15 -7.20 -1.98
C TRP A 58 7.74 -6.85 -2.42
N ILE A 59 7.60 -5.72 -3.09
CA ILE A 59 6.31 -5.20 -3.56
C ILE A 59 6.40 -4.81 -5.02
N ARG A 60 5.24 -4.85 -5.69
CA ARG A 60 5.01 -4.30 -7.01
C ARG A 60 3.81 -3.35 -6.92
N GLY A 61 3.98 -2.13 -7.40
CA GLY A 61 2.93 -1.13 -7.47
C GLY A 61 2.61 -0.80 -8.92
N GLU A 62 1.32 -0.62 -9.22
CA GLU A 62 0.83 -0.24 -10.53
C GLU A 62 -0.21 0.87 -10.40
N VAL A 63 -0.14 1.87 -11.29
CA VAL A 63 -1.11 2.95 -11.37
C VAL A 63 -1.88 2.80 -12.68
N HIS A 64 -3.21 2.86 -12.58
CA HIS A 64 -4.11 2.74 -13.72
C HIS A 64 -5.06 3.93 -13.79
N ARG A 65 -5.45 4.34 -15.01
CA ARG A 65 -6.48 5.39 -15.22
C ARG A 65 -7.91 4.88 -15.00
N GLU A 66 -8.10 3.59 -15.15
CA GLU A 66 -9.37 2.89 -15.02
C GLU A 66 -9.12 1.61 -14.24
N ALA A 67 -10.13 1.12 -13.52
CA ALA A 67 -10.02 -0.10 -12.73
C ALA A 67 -9.40 -1.23 -13.57
N PRO A 68 -8.27 -1.83 -13.13
CA PRO A 68 -7.69 -2.97 -13.81
C PRO A 68 -8.63 -4.17 -13.72
N ALA A 69 -8.50 -5.12 -14.64
CA ALA A 69 -9.19 -6.39 -14.47
C ALA A 69 -8.55 -7.12 -13.27
N ILE A 70 -9.39 -7.63 -12.36
CA ILE A 70 -8.90 -8.39 -11.21
C ILE A 70 -8.39 -9.75 -11.72
N ASP A 71 -7.07 -9.91 -11.73
CA ASP A 71 -6.39 -11.19 -11.94
C ASP A 71 -5.73 -11.61 -10.63
N VAL A 72 -6.36 -12.55 -9.92
CA VAL A 72 -5.87 -13.03 -8.63
C VAL A 72 -4.73 -14.05 -8.75
N GLY A 73 -4.36 -14.48 -9.96
CA GLY A 73 -3.20 -15.32 -10.23
C GLY A 73 -2.96 -16.42 -9.18
N ALA A 74 -1.80 -16.35 -8.51
CA ALA A 74 -1.37 -17.24 -7.44
C ALA A 74 -1.33 -16.56 -6.05
N TRP A 75 -2.08 -15.46 -5.87
CA TRP A 75 -2.14 -14.78 -4.58
C TRP A 75 -2.83 -15.65 -3.52
N GLU A 76 -2.23 -15.73 -2.33
CA GLU A 76 -2.82 -16.46 -1.20
C GLU A 76 -4.09 -15.76 -0.69
N GLU A 77 -4.04 -14.43 -0.63
CA GLU A 77 -5.17 -13.61 -0.19
C GLU A 77 -5.25 -12.32 -1.03
N VAL A 78 -6.48 -11.87 -1.30
CA VAL A 78 -6.75 -10.65 -2.07
C VAL A 78 -7.85 -9.86 -1.37
N VAL A 79 -7.64 -8.55 -1.21
CA VAL A 79 -8.65 -7.64 -0.70
C VAL A 79 -8.69 -6.36 -1.53
N GLU A 80 -9.89 -5.82 -1.70
CA GLU A 80 -10.12 -4.51 -2.29
C GLU A 80 -10.44 -3.50 -1.18
N ILE A 81 -9.80 -2.34 -1.23
CA ILE A 81 -10.01 -1.25 -0.29
C ILE A 81 -10.11 0.07 -1.04
N SER A 82 -10.75 1.06 -0.40
CA SER A 82 -10.74 2.44 -0.87
C SER A 82 -9.93 3.30 0.10
N LEU A 83 -9.06 4.14 -0.47
CA LEU A 83 -8.33 5.18 0.23
C LEU A 83 -8.51 6.49 -0.52
N GLU A 84 -8.85 7.55 0.20
CA GLU A 84 -8.98 8.89 -0.37
C GLU A 84 -7.74 9.73 0.00
N ALA A 85 -7.05 10.23 -1.03
CA ALA A 85 -5.88 11.11 -0.90
C ALA A 85 -6.31 12.58 -0.94
N THR A 86 -6.69 13.13 0.21
CA THR A 86 -7.27 14.47 0.36
C THR A 86 -6.31 15.50 0.96
N THR A 87 -5.09 15.10 1.33
CA THR A 87 -4.07 15.94 1.94
C THR A 87 -3.21 16.59 0.86
N GLU A 88 -2.39 15.81 0.16
CA GLU A 88 -1.54 16.28 -0.94
C GLU A 88 -1.95 15.67 -2.27
N GLY A 89 -2.77 14.61 -2.25
CA GLY A 89 -3.15 13.86 -3.44
C GLY A 89 -2.02 12.98 -3.98
N HIS A 90 -0.96 12.78 -3.17
CA HIS A 90 0.25 12.09 -3.58
C HIS A 90 0.47 10.81 -2.79
N VAL A 91 0.00 9.68 -3.33
CA VAL A 91 0.04 8.38 -2.65
C VAL A 91 1.42 7.74 -2.80
N VAL A 92 2.01 7.35 -1.68
CA VAL A 92 3.31 6.70 -1.58
C VAL A 92 3.22 5.39 -0.81
N VAL A 93 4.18 4.51 -1.06
CA VAL A 93 4.42 3.33 -0.21
C VAL A 93 5.59 3.63 0.72
N SER A 94 5.53 3.21 1.98
CA SER A 94 6.59 3.45 2.96
C SER A 94 6.62 2.40 4.06
N GLY A 95 7.74 2.30 4.77
CA GLY A 95 7.82 1.56 6.03
C GLY A 95 7.35 2.41 7.20
N LEU A 96 7.12 1.79 8.36
CA LEU A 96 6.88 2.57 9.57
C LEU A 96 8.16 3.33 9.94
N GLY A 97 8.09 4.67 9.92
CA GLY A 97 9.23 5.54 10.25
C GLY A 97 10.41 5.48 9.26
N SER A 98 10.20 4.91 8.07
CA SER A 98 11.21 4.80 7.02
C SER A 98 10.61 5.06 5.64
N ASP A 99 11.44 5.53 4.71
CA ASP A 99 11.01 5.76 3.33
C ASP A 99 10.71 4.44 2.60
N GLY A 100 9.94 4.55 1.52
CA GLY A 100 9.66 3.42 0.65
C GLY A 100 10.65 3.26 -0.50
N PRO A 101 10.45 2.22 -1.32
CA PRO A 101 11.25 2.01 -2.52
C PRO A 101 11.02 3.10 -3.57
N GLU A 102 12.09 3.77 -4.01
CA GLU A 102 12.06 4.83 -5.04
C GLU A 102 11.51 4.37 -6.39
N ASN A 103 11.63 3.08 -6.69
CA ASN A 103 11.21 2.50 -7.98
C ASN A 103 9.71 2.18 -8.04
N VAL A 104 8.98 2.28 -6.93
CA VAL A 104 7.52 2.05 -6.91
C VAL A 104 6.82 3.37 -7.19
N PRO A 105 5.87 3.42 -8.14
CA PRO A 105 5.24 4.67 -8.53
C PRO A 105 4.45 5.31 -7.38
N SER A 106 4.53 6.64 -7.31
CA SER A 106 3.65 7.51 -6.54
C SER A 106 2.76 8.34 -7.49
N THR A 107 1.61 8.84 -6.99
CA THR A 107 0.60 9.53 -7.83
C THR A 107 0.60 11.03 -7.67
#